data_AF-A0YNC5-F1
#
_entry.id   AF-A0YNC5-F1
#
_cell.length_a   1.000
_cell.length_b   1.000
_cell.length_c   1.000
_cell.angle_alpha   90.00
_cell.angle_beta   90.00
_cell.angle_gamma   90.00
#
_symmetry.space_group_name_H-M   'P 1'
#
loop_
_entity.id
_entity.type
_entity.pdbx_description
1 polymer ?
#
loop_
_entity_poly.entity_id
_entity_poly.type
_entity_poly.pdbx_seq_one_letter_code
_entity_poly.pdbx_strand_id
1 'polypeptide(L)'
;MLKPIRSIGIFTLAIPLVAILAACGENKLEACRILEIEDAEVEVDLGDVDIERGEVEMICGGEAVVDVTWGEFRQKLGIDPGRYQNNLRAFEQQVACFKENRGNNVVFCRRGNSNEMVSLNFSYDD
;
A
#
# COMPACT_ATOMS: atom_id res chain seq x y z
N MET A 1 -36.44 -61.98 39.37
CA MET A 1 -34.97 -61.83 39.52
C MET A 1 -34.56 -60.48 38.96
N LEU A 2 -33.56 -59.86 39.61
CA LEU A 2 -32.83 -58.62 39.30
C LEU A 2 -33.44 -57.28 39.73
N LYS A 3 -32.53 -56.50 40.32
CA LYS A 3 -32.63 -55.37 41.25
C LYS A 3 -32.47 -54.02 40.48
N PRO A 4 -32.58 -52.86 41.16
CA PRO A 4 -32.85 -51.53 40.60
C PRO A 4 -31.57 -50.83 40.13
N ILE A 5 -31.58 -49.49 40.23
CA ILE A 5 -30.55 -48.46 40.00
C ILE A 5 -30.75 -47.83 38.61
N ARG A 6 -30.88 -46.52 38.50
CA ARG A 6 -29.82 -45.53 38.17
C ARG A 6 -30.62 -44.28 37.74
N SER A 7 -30.27 -43.02 37.90
CA SER A 7 -29.07 -42.30 38.32
C SER A 7 -29.53 -40.85 38.52
N ILE A 8 -29.13 -40.19 39.61
CA ILE A 8 -28.16 -39.08 39.61
C ILE A 8 -28.40 -38.11 38.43
N GLY A 9 -29.16 -37.04 38.69
CA GLY A 9 -29.22 -35.88 37.81
C GLY A 9 -27.83 -35.24 37.77
N ILE A 10 -27.14 -35.41 36.65
CA ILE A 10 -25.82 -34.83 36.39
C ILE A 10 -26.05 -33.34 36.14
N PHE A 11 -25.58 -32.49 37.06
CA PHE A 11 -25.37 -31.07 36.81
C PHE A 11 -24.31 -30.94 35.71
N THR A 12 -24.75 -30.73 34.47
CA THR A 12 -23.85 -30.34 33.39
C THR A 12 -23.40 -28.90 33.63
N LEU A 13 -22.19 -28.76 34.19
CA LEU A 13 -21.44 -27.51 34.17
C LEU A 13 -21.20 -27.12 32.71
N ALA A 14 -21.83 -26.05 32.24
CA ALA A 14 -21.51 -25.44 30.97
C ALA A 14 -20.13 -24.77 31.08
N ILE A 15 -19.13 -25.33 30.39
CA ILE A 15 -17.81 -24.72 30.25
C ILE A 15 -17.95 -23.63 29.17
N PRO A 16 -17.75 -22.33 29.47
CA PRO A 16 -17.69 -21.32 28.42
C PRO A 16 -16.42 -21.57 27.60
N LEU A 17 -16.61 -21.91 26.33
CA LEU A 17 -15.55 -22.03 25.35
C LEU A 17 -14.97 -20.63 25.12
N VAL A 18 -13.84 -20.32 25.75
CA VAL A 18 -13.12 -19.08 25.48
C VAL A 18 -12.50 -19.22 24.09
N ALA A 19 -13.20 -18.71 23.07
CA ALA A 19 -12.64 -18.52 21.75
C ALA A 19 -11.57 -17.44 21.86
N ILE A 20 -10.31 -17.85 21.90
CA ILE A 20 -9.17 -16.95 21.71
C ILE A 20 -9.24 -16.51 20.25
N LEU A 21 -9.82 -15.33 20.01
CA LEU A 21 -9.70 -14.63 18.74
C LEU A 21 -8.21 -14.32 18.56
N ALA A 22 -7.55 -15.08 17.68
CA ALA A 22 -6.27 -14.66 17.15
C ALA A 22 -6.47 -13.30 16.49
N ALA A 23 -5.91 -12.25 17.08
CA ALA A 23 -5.83 -10.95 16.44
C ALA A 23 -4.83 -11.06 15.29
N CYS A 24 -5.27 -11.57 14.15
CA CYS A 24 -4.60 -11.37 12.88
C CYS A 24 -4.72 -9.87 12.58
N GLY A 25 -3.69 -9.09 12.89
CA GLY A 25 -3.60 -7.72 12.39
C GLY A 25 -3.55 -7.78 10.88
N GLU A 26 -4.65 -7.47 10.20
CA GLU A 26 -4.67 -7.42 8.75
C GLU A 26 -3.85 -6.21 8.31
N ASN A 27 -2.72 -6.44 7.65
CA ASN A 27 -2.03 -5.41 6.88
C ASN A 27 -2.92 -5.07 5.68
N LYS A 28 -3.80 -4.09 5.89
CA LYS A 28 -4.70 -3.62 4.84
C LYS A 28 -3.89 -2.84 3.81
N LEU A 29 -4.10 -3.16 2.53
CA LEU A 29 -3.62 -2.36 1.41
C LEU A 29 -4.64 -1.27 1.10
N GLU A 30 -4.19 -0.03 1.10
CA GLU A 30 -4.98 1.15 0.76
C GLU A 30 -4.55 1.66 -0.60
N ALA A 31 -5.52 1.91 -1.47
CA ALA A 31 -5.25 2.46 -2.79
C ALA A 31 -4.67 3.87 -2.66
N CYS A 32 -3.65 4.15 -3.46
CA CYS A 32 -3.10 5.48 -3.61
C CYS A 32 -3.76 6.14 -4.84
N ARG A 33 -4.13 7.41 -4.69
CA ARG A 33 -4.60 8.25 -5.80
C ARG A 33 -3.44 9.13 -6.24
N ILE A 34 -3.18 9.16 -7.54
CA ILE A 34 -2.14 10.01 -8.12
C ILE A 34 -2.63 11.45 -8.09
N LEU A 35 -1.82 12.34 -7.55
CA LEU A 35 -2.12 13.76 -7.44
C LEU A 35 -1.53 14.50 -8.63
N GLU A 36 -0.24 14.31 -8.86
CA GLU A 36 0.45 14.93 -9.99
C GLU A 36 1.68 14.14 -10.48
N ILE A 37 2.30 14.67 -11.54
CA ILE A 37 3.56 14.19 -12.10
C ILE A 37 4.44 15.43 -12.25
N GLU A 38 5.30 15.65 -11.27
CA GLU A 38 6.18 16.81 -11.20
C GLU A 38 7.40 16.63 -12.09
N ASP A 39 7.87 17.73 -12.69
CA ASP A 39 9.06 17.69 -13.52
C ASP A 39 10.34 17.61 -12.69
N ALA A 40 11.40 17.13 -13.33
CA ALA A 40 12.74 17.33 -12.81
C ALA A 40 13.12 18.80 -13.01
N GLU A 41 12.93 19.66 -12.01
CA GLU A 41 13.48 21.01 -12.13
C GLU A 41 15.01 20.96 -11.97
N VAL A 42 15.68 21.76 -12.80
CA VAL A 42 17.11 22.01 -12.66
C VAL A 42 17.21 23.43 -12.17
N GLU A 43 17.33 23.61 -10.85
CA GLU A 43 17.73 24.88 -10.30
C GLU A 43 19.24 25.03 -10.49
N VAL A 44 19.63 25.89 -11.44
CA VAL A 44 21.02 26.29 -11.62
C VAL A 44 21.31 27.41 -10.64
N ASP A 45 21.54 27.07 -9.38
CA ASP A 45 22.14 28.03 -8.46
C ASP A 45 23.66 28.09 -8.74
N LEU A 46 24.27 29.28 -8.70
CA LEU A 46 25.63 29.57 -9.18
C LEU A 46 26.75 28.95 -8.29
N GLY A 47 26.72 27.63 -8.10
CA GLY A 47 27.68 26.87 -7.28
C GLY A 47 27.38 25.38 -7.20
N ASP A 48 26.11 24.97 -7.26
CA ASP A 48 25.68 23.58 -7.11
C ASP A 48 24.59 23.29 -8.15
N VAL A 49 24.78 22.27 -8.99
CA VAL A 49 23.72 21.77 -9.88
C VAL A 49 22.87 20.84 -9.04
N ASP A 50 21.80 21.35 -8.44
CA ASP A 50 20.81 20.48 -7.83
C ASP A 50 19.93 19.92 -8.96
N ILE A 51 19.90 18.60 -9.06
CA ILE A 51 19.08 17.89 -10.05
C ILE A 51 17.88 17.38 -9.27
N GLU A 52 16.80 18.17 -9.23
CA GLU A 52 15.53 17.66 -8.73
C GLU A 52 15.10 16.54 -9.67
N ARG A 53 14.83 15.37 -9.12
CA ARG A 53 14.49 14.19 -9.92
C ARG A 53 12.98 14.16 -9.99
N GLY A 54 12.39 14.37 -11.17
CA GLY A 54 10.94 14.39 -11.33
C GLY A 54 10.24 13.24 -10.61
N GLU A 55 9.09 13.55 -10.03
CA GLU A 55 8.39 12.71 -9.06
C GLU A 55 6.94 12.46 -9.50
N VAL A 56 6.32 11.49 -8.85
CA VAL A 56 4.88 11.25 -8.92
C VAL A 56 4.38 11.34 -7.49
N GLU A 57 3.61 12.38 -7.23
CA GLU A 57 2.94 12.62 -5.95
C GLU A 57 1.67 11.76 -5.87
N MET A 58 1.46 11.11 -4.74
CA MET A 58 0.30 10.25 -4.50
C MET A 58 -0.25 10.44 -3.09
N ILE A 59 -1.58 10.47 -2.96
CA ILE A 59 -2.25 10.36 -1.66
C ILE A 59 -2.66 8.91 -1.39
N CYS A 60 -2.11 8.32 -0.34
CA CYS A 60 -2.42 6.97 0.14
C CYS A 60 -3.21 7.04 1.45
N GLY A 61 -4.21 6.17 1.62
CA GLY A 61 -5.01 6.10 2.85
C GLY A 61 -5.89 7.33 3.14
N GLY A 62 -5.92 8.31 2.23
CA GLY A 62 -6.69 9.54 2.36
C GLY A 62 -6.01 10.65 3.16
N GLU A 63 -4.78 10.46 3.63
CA GLU A 63 -4.07 11.45 4.45
C GLU A 63 -2.58 11.59 4.13
N ALA A 64 -1.89 10.52 3.71
CA ALA A 64 -0.46 10.56 3.47
C ALA A 64 -0.16 10.91 2.02
N VAL A 65 0.46 12.06 1.78
CA VAL A 65 1.09 12.42 0.51
C VAL A 65 2.48 11.80 0.48
N VAL A 66 2.80 11.15 -0.64
CA VAL A 66 4.08 10.47 -0.84
C VAL A 66 4.58 10.69 -2.26
N ASP A 67 5.89 10.81 -2.37
CA ASP A 67 6.56 11.10 -3.64
C ASP A 67 7.41 9.93 -4.07
N VAL A 68 7.20 9.51 -5.31
CA VAL A 68 7.98 8.42 -5.92
C VAL A 68 8.68 8.94 -7.14
N THR A 69 10.01 8.97 -7.08
CA THR A 69 10.85 9.40 -8.21
C THR A 69 10.52 8.63 -9.49
N TRP A 70 10.62 9.28 -10.65
CA TRP A 70 10.46 8.64 -11.95
C TRP A 70 11.44 7.48 -12.16
N GLY A 71 12.59 7.51 -11.49
CA GLY A 71 13.59 6.44 -11.50
C GLY A 71 13.01 5.11 -11.01
N GLU A 72 12.23 5.13 -9.92
CA GLU A 72 11.58 3.95 -9.37
C GLU A 72 10.58 3.35 -10.37
N PHE A 73 9.74 4.17 -11.01
CA PHE A 73 8.80 3.72 -12.04
C PHE A 73 9.51 3.14 -13.27
N ARG A 74 10.58 3.78 -13.74
CA ARG A 74 11.33 3.34 -14.92
C ARG A 74 12.03 2.02 -14.66
N GLN A 75 12.71 1.89 -13.52
CA GLN A 75 13.51 0.72 -13.21
C GLN A 75 12.67 -0.49 -12.85
N LYS A 76 11.56 -0.30 -12.13
CA LYS A 76 10.78 -1.41 -11.56
C LYS A 76 9.46 -1.70 -12.29
N LEU A 77 8.79 -0.70 -12.86
CA LEU A 77 7.57 -0.90 -13.67
C LEU A 77 7.81 -0.80 -15.19
N GLY A 78 8.99 -0.34 -15.61
CA GLY A 78 9.28 -0.10 -17.03
C GLY A 78 8.36 0.97 -17.64
N ILE A 79 7.88 1.91 -16.82
CA ILE A 79 7.04 3.03 -17.26
C ILE A 79 7.75 4.35 -16.96
N ASP A 80 7.61 5.31 -17.87
CA ASP A 80 8.20 6.63 -17.76
C ASP A 80 7.11 7.67 -17.48
N PRO A 81 6.99 8.17 -16.23
CA PRO A 81 5.95 9.13 -15.86
C PRO A 81 6.04 10.44 -16.65
N GLY A 82 7.24 10.89 -17.01
CA GLY A 82 7.45 12.11 -17.79
C GLY A 82 6.69 12.14 -19.13
N ARG A 83 6.35 10.97 -19.69
CA ARG A 83 5.54 10.88 -20.93
C ARG A 83 4.06 11.22 -20.72
N TYR A 84 3.63 11.40 -19.47
CA TYR A 84 2.23 11.60 -19.07
C TYR A 84 1.99 12.88 -18.29
N GLN A 85 2.98 13.78 -18.12
CA GLN A 85 2.83 15.03 -17.36
C GLN A 85 1.58 15.82 -17.74
N ASN A 86 1.30 15.92 -19.04
CA ASN A 86 0.12 16.65 -19.55
C ASN A 86 -1.15 15.79 -19.65
N ASN A 87 -1.14 14.56 -19.13
CA ASN A 87 -2.24 13.60 -19.23
C ASN A 87 -2.22 12.58 -18.07
N LEU A 88 -2.43 13.08 -16.86
CA LEU A 88 -2.50 12.28 -15.64
C LEU A 88 -3.48 11.10 -15.77
N ARG A 89 -4.64 11.33 -16.39
CA ARG A 89 -5.65 10.30 -16.60
C ARG A 89 -5.13 9.11 -17.40
N ALA A 90 -4.28 9.35 -18.40
CA ALA A 90 -3.65 8.26 -19.13
C ALA A 90 -2.64 7.50 -18.26
N PHE A 91 -1.94 8.17 -17.34
CA PHE A 91 -1.04 7.52 -16.39
C PHE A 91 -1.81 6.64 -15.38
N GLU A 92 -2.91 7.12 -14.83
CA GLU A 92 -3.79 6.35 -13.91
C GLU A 92 -4.36 5.08 -14.57
N GLN A 93 -4.52 5.06 -15.89
CA GLN A 93 -4.91 3.84 -16.62
C GLN A 93 -3.78 2.82 -16.75
N GLN A 94 -2.53 3.28 -16.65
CA GLN A 94 -1.34 2.44 -16.77
C GLN A 94 -0.80 1.98 -15.43
N VAL A 95 -1.12 2.66 -14.33
CA VAL A 95 -0.50 2.41 -13.03
C VAL A 95 -1.56 2.41 -11.94
N ALA A 96 -1.52 1.39 -11.09
CA ALA A 96 -2.26 1.36 -9.83
C ALA A 96 -1.29 1.07 -8.68
N CYS A 97 -1.34 1.89 -7.63
CA CYS A 97 -0.46 1.79 -6.48
C CYS A 97 -1.25 1.63 -5.18
N PHE A 98 -0.66 0.93 -4.22
CA PHE A 98 -1.25 0.64 -2.92
C PHE A 98 -0.21 0.79 -1.82
N LYS A 99 -0.61 1.20 -0.62
CA LYS A 99 0.25 1.30 0.54
C LYS A 99 -0.30 0.45 1.68
N GLU A 100 0.58 -0.19 2.45
CA GLU A 100 0.16 -0.80 3.71
C GLU A 100 0.06 0.27 4.81
N ASN A 101 -0.98 0.18 5.64
CA ASN A 101 -1.22 1.11 6.75
C ASN A 101 -0.08 1.11 7.79
N ARG A 102 0.68 0.00 7.86
CA ARG A 102 1.84 -0.19 8.74
C ARG A 102 2.94 -0.85 7.93
N GLY A 103 3.83 -0.05 7.37
CA GLY A 103 4.88 -0.54 6.50
C GLY A 103 6.05 0.44 6.43
N ASN A 104 7.12 -0.01 5.76
CA ASN A 104 8.23 0.84 5.38
C ASN A 104 7.77 1.90 4.36
N ASN A 105 8.67 2.80 3.99
CA ASN A 105 8.41 3.83 2.96
C ASN A 105 8.36 3.23 1.55
N VAL A 106 7.38 2.35 1.32
CA VAL A 106 7.13 1.67 0.06
C VAL A 106 5.67 1.71 -0.33
N VAL A 107 5.42 1.87 -1.63
CA VAL A 107 4.14 1.61 -2.26
C VAL A 107 4.27 0.40 -3.19
N PHE A 108 3.24 -0.42 -3.25
CA PHE A 108 3.14 -1.56 -4.14
C PHE A 108 2.40 -1.13 -5.40
N CYS A 109 3.10 -1.05 -6.52
CA CYS A 109 2.56 -0.60 -7.78
C CYS A 109 2.53 -1.73 -8.80
N ARG A 110 1.53 -1.69 -9.68
CA ARG A 110 1.41 -2.61 -10.81
C ARG A 110 1.11 -1.84 -12.09
N ARG A 111 1.53 -2.41 -13.22
CA ARG A 111 1.25 -1.87 -14.54
C ARG A 111 -0.02 -2.46 -15.14
N GLY A 112 -0.97 -1.59 -15.50
CA GLY A 112 -2.25 -1.94 -16.11
C GLY A 112 -2.98 -3.02 -15.30
N ASN A 113 -3.35 -4.10 -15.99
CA ASN A 113 -4.04 -5.24 -15.38
C ASN A 113 -3.09 -6.39 -14.96
N SER A 114 -1.78 -6.14 -14.84
CA SER A 114 -0.86 -7.14 -14.32
C SER A 114 -1.25 -7.56 -12.90
N ASN A 115 -1.04 -8.85 -12.58
CA ASN A 115 -1.14 -9.38 -11.22
C ASN A 115 0.18 -9.24 -10.45
N GLU A 116 1.25 -8.86 -11.12
CA GLU A 116 2.56 -8.62 -10.51
C GLU A 116 2.60 -7.21 -9.91
N MET A 117 2.83 -7.16 -8.59
CA MET A 117 3.10 -5.92 -7.87
C MET A 117 4.59 -5.82 -7.57
N VAL A 118 5.14 -4.62 -7.73
CA VAL A 118 6.52 -4.30 -7.37
C VAL A 118 6.52 -3.20 -6.33
N SER A 119 7.50 -3.22 -5.42
CA SER A 119 7.65 -2.18 -4.40
C SER A 119 8.46 -1.01 -4.94
N LEU A 120 7.88 0.18 -4.91
CA LEU A 120 8.56 1.44 -5.16
C LEU A 120 8.84 2.13 -3.84
N ASN A 121 10.05 2.67 -3.69
CA ASN A 121 10.39 3.49 -2.54
C ASN A 121 9.78 4.88 -2.69
N PHE A 122 9.30 5.46 -1.59
CA PHE A 122 8.77 6.82 -1.56
C PHE A 122 9.45 7.68 -0.49
N SER A 123 9.40 9.00 -0.66
CA SER A 123 9.58 10.02 0.39
C SER A 123 8.21 10.55 0.82
N TYR A 124 8.08 11.00 2.07
CA TYR A 124 6.92 11.79 2.45
C TYR A 124 7.18 13.20 1.95
N ASP A 125 6.15 13.84 1.43
CA ASP A 125 6.16 15.28 1.17
C ASP A 125 6.14 16.01 2.53
N ASP A 126 6.99 17.03 2.67
CA ASP A 126 7.33 17.70 3.95
C ASP A 126 6.34 18.84 4.32
#